data_AF-A0A349KPP1-F1
#
_entry.id   AF-A0A349KPP1-F1
#
_cell.length_a   1.000
_cell.length_b   1.000
_cell.length_c   1.000
_cell.angle_alpha   90.00
_cell.angle_beta   90.00
_cell.angle_gamma   90.00
#
_symmetry.space_group_name_H-M   'P 1'
#
loop_
_entity.id
_entity.type
_entity.pdbx_description
1 polymer ?
#
loop_
_entity_poly.entity_id
_entity_poly.type
_entity_poly.pdbx_seq_one_letter_code
_entity_poly.pdbx_strand_id
1 'polypeptide(L)'
;DALIPHPSSLVFRPANQLFTDYAHKLRTLWIPTGSQARLVNGEIDYPPGSVLTKTFYYPLDPEGRYLKTIDHGVAAIDLQKNRLIETRLLVRRESGWKAMPYVWNDEQSEAFLRVAGASKSVQLVRDEGILDFVYFVPNENQCSACHVTEHPDGQMHPLGATARELSSSFDHAGDDPV
;
A
#
# COMPACT_ATOMS: atom_id res chain seq x y z
N ASP A 1 -12.25 -16.22 -4.10
CA ASP A 1 -10.83 -15.95 -4.39
C ASP A 1 -10.28 -14.87 -3.46
N ALA A 2 -8.98 -14.90 -3.21
CA ALA A 2 -8.31 -13.95 -2.31
C ALA A 2 -6.95 -13.51 -2.89
N LEU A 3 -6.58 -12.26 -2.65
CA LEU A 3 -5.22 -11.77 -2.86
C LEU A 3 -4.42 -12.04 -1.58
N ILE A 4 -3.51 -12.99 -1.68
CA ILE A 4 -2.66 -13.46 -0.58
C ILE A 4 -1.22 -13.04 -0.88
N PRO A 5 -0.56 -12.24 -0.01
CA PRO A 5 0.87 -11.96 -0.12
C PRO A 5 1.70 -13.24 -0.18
N HIS A 6 2.78 -13.21 -0.96
CA HIS A 6 3.72 -14.33 -0.98
C HIS A 6 4.32 -14.54 0.43
N PRO A 7 4.49 -15.79 0.92
CA PRO A 7 4.93 -16.06 2.31
C PRO A 7 6.27 -15.45 2.70
N SER A 8 7.14 -15.13 1.73
CA SER A 8 8.40 -14.43 1.98
C SER A 8 8.24 -12.93 2.25
N SER A 9 7.03 -12.40 2.15
CA SER A 9 6.74 -10.98 2.37
C SER A 9 6.21 -10.78 3.79
N LEU A 10 6.77 -9.80 4.49
CA LEU A 10 6.21 -9.32 5.75
C LEU A 10 4.99 -8.45 5.46
N VAL A 11 3.83 -8.81 6.01
CA VAL A 11 2.67 -7.91 6.06
C VAL A 11 2.85 -6.98 7.25
N PHE A 12 2.65 -5.68 7.06
CA PHE A 12 2.81 -4.70 8.13
C PHE A 12 1.77 -3.59 8.08
N ARG A 13 1.56 -2.93 9.22
CA ARG A 13 0.69 -1.77 9.36
C ARG A 13 1.47 -0.71 10.14
N PRO A 14 1.66 0.49 9.57
CA PRO A 14 2.38 1.54 10.27
C PRO A 14 1.55 2.12 11.42
N ALA A 15 2.24 2.54 12.48
CA ALA A 15 1.62 3.20 13.64
C ALA A 15 0.78 4.42 13.24
N ASN A 16 1.29 5.19 12.27
CA ASN A 16 0.59 6.33 11.69
C ASN A 16 0.26 6.05 10.24
N GLN A 17 -1.04 6.11 9.90
CA GLN A 17 -1.49 5.90 8.54
C GLN A 17 -1.88 7.21 7.88
N LEU A 18 -1.25 7.47 6.72
CA LEU A 18 -1.69 8.55 5.85
C LEU A 18 -3.10 8.25 5.33
N PHE A 19 -3.95 9.28 5.35
CA PHE A 19 -5.29 9.23 4.77
C PHE A 19 -5.20 8.98 3.26
N THR A 20 -6.14 8.19 2.72
CA THR A 20 -6.18 7.87 1.28
C THR A 20 -7.63 7.69 0.85
N ASP A 21 -8.44 8.75 1.01
CA ASP A 21 -9.82 8.79 0.55
C ASP A 21 -10.65 7.58 1.01
N TYR A 22 -10.50 7.21 2.28
CA TYR A 22 -11.16 6.07 2.93
C TYR A 22 -10.78 4.67 2.39
N ALA A 23 -9.87 4.56 1.42
CA ALA A 23 -9.41 3.26 0.93
C ALA A 23 -8.69 2.48 2.05
N HIS A 24 -8.98 1.19 2.12
CA HIS A 24 -8.28 0.24 2.97
C HIS A 24 -6.93 -0.14 2.32
N LYS A 25 -5.97 -0.57 3.12
CA LYS A 25 -4.59 -0.80 2.65
C LYS A 25 -4.00 -2.10 3.18
N LEU A 26 -3.62 -2.99 2.27
CA LEU A 26 -2.70 -4.09 2.54
C LEU A 26 -1.29 -3.65 2.16
N ARG A 27 -0.33 -3.77 3.08
CA ARG A 27 1.06 -3.40 2.84
C ARG A 27 1.98 -4.57 3.05
N THR A 28 2.97 -4.69 2.18
CA THR A 28 3.98 -5.73 2.30
C THR A 28 5.38 -5.15 2.18
N LEU A 29 6.33 -5.79 2.84
CA LEU A 29 7.76 -5.60 2.67
C LEU A 29 8.37 -6.93 2.27
N TRP A 30 9.16 -6.92 1.20
CA TRP A 30 9.98 -8.04 0.78
C TRP A 30 11.43 -7.61 0.64
N ILE A 31 12.35 -8.44 1.12
CA ILE A 31 13.80 -8.27 1.00
C ILE A 31 14.36 -9.51 0.30
N PRO A 32 15.33 -9.38 -0.62
CA PRO A 32 15.95 -10.52 -1.28
C PRO A 32 16.55 -11.53 -0.31
N THR A 33 16.36 -12.82 -0.58
CA THR A 33 16.93 -13.91 0.21
C THR A 33 18.45 -13.77 0.35
N GLY A 34 18.96 -13.95 1.57
CA GLY A 34 20.39 -13.79 1.89
C GLY A 34 20.85 -12.35 2.07
N SER A 35 19.96 -11.36 1.89
CA SER A 35 20.21 -9.95 2.20
C SER A 35 19.57 -9.55 3.54
N GLN A 36 20.05 -8.46 4.11
CA GLN A 36 19.49 -7.89 5.34
C GLN A 36 19.42 -6.38 5.25
N ALA A 37 18.36 -5.79 5.80
CA ALA A 37 18.30 -4.35 6.03
C ALA A 37 19.15 -3.98 7.25
N ARG A 38 19.64 -2.74 7.29
CA ARG A 38 20.45 -2.21 8.39
C ARG A 38 19.78 -0.99 8.99
N LEU A 39 19.89 -0.82 10.30
CA LEU A 39 19.48 0.41 10.96
C LEU A 39 20.67 1.38 10.96
N VAL A 40 20.53 2.52 10.29
CA VAL A 40 21.56 3.56 10.22
C VAL A 40 20.93 4.88 10.64
N ASN A 41 21.42 5.48 11.72
CA ASN A 41 20.93 6.76 12.26
C ASN A 41 19.40 6.80 12.52
N GLY A 42 18.80 5.66 12.89
CA GLY A 42 17.36 5.56 13.13
C GLY A 42 16.50 5.31 11.88
N GLU A 43 17.11 5.22 10.70
CA GLU A 43 16.46 4.84 9.45
C GLU A 43 16.84 3.42 9.02
N ILE A 44 15.94 2.77 8.28
CA ILE A 44 16.19 1.44 7.71
C ILE A 44 16.81 1.63 6.33
N ASP A 45 18.07 1.23 6.19
CA ASP A 45 18.75 1.07 4.91
C ASP A 45 18.41 -0.30 4.32
N TYR A 46 17.58 -0.28 3.29
CA TYR A 46 17.12 -1.47 2.59
C TYR A 46 18.11 -1.85 1.48
N PRO A 47 18.46 -3.14 1.33
CA PRO A 47 19.35 -3.58 0.26
C PRO A 47 18.67 -3.43 -1.12
N PRO A 48 19.44 -3.20 -2.19
CA PRO A 48 18.95 -3.31 -3.57
C PRO A 48 18.17 -4.60 -3.80
N GLY A 49 17.05 -4.48 -4.53
CA GLY A 49 16.07 -5.54 -4.73
C GLY A 49 14.89 -5.49 -3.75
N SER A 50 14.98 -4.79 -2.61
CA SER A 50 13.85 -4.69 -1.68
C SER A 50 12.60 -4.08 -2.33
N VAL A 51 11.43 -4.62 -2.02
CA VAL A 51 10.14 -4.16 -2.55
C VAL A 51 9.18 -3.89 -1.39
N LEU A 52 8.67 -2.67 -1.36
CA LEU A 52 7.53 -2.29 -0.53
C LEU A 52 6.29 -2.18 -1.41
N THR A 53 5.18 -2.76 -0.98
CA THR A 53 3.91 -2.65 -1.70
C THR A 53 2.82 -2.04 -0.85
N LYS A 54 1.87 -1.39 -1.52
CA LYS A 54 0.63 -0.89 -0.92
C LYS A 54 -0.49 -1.20 -1.90
N THR A 55 -1.38 -2.11 -1.55
CA THR A 55 -2.60 -2.41 -2.32
C THR A 55 -3.78 -1.72 -1.66
N PHE A 56 -4.46 -0.87 -2.43
CA PHE A 56 -5.58 -0.05 -1.98
C PHE A 56 -6.90 -0.65 -2.49
N TYR A 57 -7.89 -0.74 -1.61
CA TYR A 57 -9.16 -1.39 -1.91
C TYR A 57 -10.31 -0.79 -1.10
N TYR A 58 -11.54 -1.06 -1.52
CA TYR A 58 -12.76 -0.75 -0.75
C TYR A 58 -13.53 -2.03 -0.44
N PRO A 59 -14.05 -2.18 0.79
CA PRO A 59 -15.04 -3.22 1.09
C PRO A 59 -16.33 -3.02 0.30
N LEU A 60 -17.03 -4.11 0.08
CA LEU A 60 -18.29 -4.17 -0.67
C LEU A 60 -19.45 -4.54 0.26
N ASP A 61 -20.62 -3.99 -0.03
CA ASP A 61 -21.89 -4.51 0.48
C ASP A 61 -22.37 -5.71 -0.35
N PRO A 62 -23.47 -6.39 0.05
CA PRO A 62 -24.01 -7.52 -0.71
C PRO A 62 -24.45 -7.17 -2.14
N GLU A 63 -24.71 -5.89 -2.43
CA GLU A 63 -25.06 -5.40 -3.76
C GLU A 63 -23.84 -5.00 -4.61
N GLY A 64 -22.62 -5.14 -4.07
CA GLY A 64 -21.37 -4.82 -4.76
C GLY A 64 -21.03 -3.32 -4.80
N ARG A 65 -21.64 -2.51 -3.93
CA ARG A 65 -21.32 -1.08 -3.78
C ARG A 65 -20.19 -0.90 -2.78
N TYR A 66 -19.34 0.10 -3.00
CA TYR A 66 -18.26 0.40 -2.07
C TYR A 66 -18.80 0.91 -0.74
N LEU A 67 -18.25 0.41 0.36
CA LEU A 67 -18.61 0.81 1.72
C LEU A 67 -17.53 1.70 2.34
N LYS A 68 -17.96 2.75 3.04
CA LYS A 68 -17.09 3.51 3.94
C LYS A 68 -17.09 2.83 5.32
N THR A 69 -16.03 2.09 5.61
CA THR A 69 -15.82 1.46 6.92
C THR A 69 -14.42 1.74 7.45
N ILE A 70 -14.20 1.45 8.74
CA ILE A 70 -12.89 1.59 9.37
C ILE A 70 -11.94 0.50 8.85
N ASP A 71 -10.76 0.90 8.38
CA ASP A 71 -9.68 0.01 7.98
C ASP A 71 -8.99 -0.55 9.23
N HIS A 72 -9.29 -1.79 9.60
CA HIS A 72 -8.63 -2.51 10.70
C HIS A 72 -7.32 -3.21 10.29
N GLY A 73 -6.99 -3.23 8.99
CA GLY A 73 -5.89 -4.00 8.44
C GLY A 73 -6.25 -5.47 8.25
N VAL A 74 -5.63 -6.11 7.27
CA VAL A 74 -5.82 -7.52 6.95
C VAL A 74 -4.49 -8.14 6.55
N ALA A 75 -4.35 -9.45 6.69
CA ALA A 75 -3.21 -10.21 6.17
C ALA A 75 -3.39 -10.62 4.70
N ALA A 76 -4.64 -10.75 4.24
CA ALA A 76 -5.02 -11.07 2.87
C ALA A 76 -6.35 -10.37 2.53
N ILE A 77 -6.62 -10.14 1.25
CA ILE A 77 -7.86 -9.49 0.80
C ILE A 77 -8.81 -10.54 0.20
N ASP A 78 -10.00 -10.69 0.78
CA ASP A 78 -11.09 -11.47 0.19
C ASP A 78 -11.67 -10.71 -1.01
N LEU A 79 -11.46 -11.20 -2.23
CA LEU A 79 -11.83 -10.52 -3.47
C LEU A 79 -13.34 -10.58 -3.77
N GLN A 80 -14.12 -11.37 -3.01
CA GLN A 80 -15.57 -11.37 -3.11
C GLN A 80 -16.21 -10.24 -2.29
N LYS A 81 -15.50 -9.77 -1.25
CA LYS A 81 -15.98 -8.74 -0.32
C LYS A 81 -15.26 -7.41 -0.49
N ASN A 82 -14.29 -7.32 -1.38
CA ASN A 82 -13.45 -6.16 -1.56
C ASN A 82 -13.15 -5.93 -3.03
N ARG A 83 -13.02 -4.67 -3.41
CA ARG A 83 -12.62 -4.24 -4.75
C ARG A 83 -11.27 -3.55 -4.72
N LEU A 84 -10.34 -4.03 -5.52
CA LEU A 84 -9.02 -3.45 -5.69
C LEU A 84 -9.09 -2.20 -6.58
N ILE A 85 -8.39 -1.14 -6.16
CA ILE A 85 -8.29 0.13 -6.90
C ILE A 85 -6.92 0.24 -7.55
N GLU A 86 -5.88 0.15 -6.75
CA GLU A 86 -4.49 0.27 -7.20
C GLU A 86 -3.52 -0.52 -6.32
N THR A 87 -2.36 -0.82 -6.86
CA THR A 87 -1.22 -1.37 -6.14
C THR A 87 0.01 -0.55 -6.47
N ARG A 88 0.62 0.09 -5.46
CA ARG A 88 1.85 0.87 -5.62
C ARG A 88 3.05 0.05 -5.15
N LEU A 89 4.07 -0.01 -5.99
CA LEU A 89 5.36 -0.61 -5.67
C LEU A 89 6.37 0.51 -5.43
N LEU A 90 7.16 0.37 -4.38
CA LEU A 90 8.39 1.12 -4.19
C LEU A 90 9.53 0.11 -4.21
N VAL A 91 10.36 0.17 -5.25
CA VAL A 91 11.43 -0.81 -5.53
C VAL A 91 12.78 -0.17 -5.28
N ARG A 92 13.59 -0.75 -4.39
CA ARG A 92 14.96 -0.31 -4.12
C ARG A 92 15.87 -0.80 -5.24
N ARG A 93 16.25 0.07 -6.17
CA ARG A 93 17.28 -0.20 -7.18
C ARG A 93 18.64 0.22 -6.62
N GLU A 94 19.74 -0.17 -7.27
CA GLU A 94 21.08 0.31 -6.90
C GLU A 94 21.14 1.84 -6.87
N SER A 95 20.53 2.49 -7.86
CA SER A 95 20.47 3.94 -8.02
C SER A 95 19.45 4.65 -7.09
N GLY A 96 18.77 3.93 -6.21
CA GLY A 96 17.75 4.49 -5.29
C GLY A 96 16.36 3.90 -5.48
N TRP A 97 15.36 4.50 -4.84
CA TRP A 97 13.98 4.02 -4.88
C TRP A 97 13.25 4.44 -6.16
N LYS A 98 12.50 3.50 -6.75
CA LYS A 98 11.62 3.76 -7.89
C LYS A 98 10.17 3.45 -7.54
N ALA A 99 9.28 4.42 -7.73
CA ALA A 99 7.84 4.26 -7.55
C ALA A 99 7.19 3.73 -8.82
N MET A 100 6.27 2.77 -8.70
CA MET A 100 5.54 2.19 -9.83
C MET A 100 4.07 1.98 -9.42
N PRO A 101 3.17 2.90 -9.80
CA PRO A 101 1.74 2.75 -9.52
C PRO A 101 1.06 1.88 -10.58
N TYR A 102 0.32 0.86 -10.13
CA TYR A 102 -0.51 -0.01 -10.97
C TYR A 102 -1.99 0.20 -10.65
N VAL A 103 -2.84 0.27 -11.68
CA VAL A 103 -4.28 0.45 -11.53
C VAL A 103 -5.01 -0.80 -11.98
N TRP A 104 -5.85 -1.34 -11.11
CA TRP A 104 -6.68 -2.52 -11.41
C TRP A 104 -7.77 -2.17 -12.40
N ASN A 105 -8.04 -3.06 -13.36
CA ASN A 105 -9.16 -2.95 -14.29
C ASN A 105 -10.50 -3.25 -13.61
N ASP A 106 -11.58 -2.94 -14.32
CA ASP A 106 -12.94 -3.13 -13.81
C ASP A 106 -13.34 -4.62 -13.81
N GLU A 107 -12.65 -5.46 -14.57
CA GLU A 107 -12.83 -6.91 -14.53
C GLU A 107 -12.12 -7.54 -13.31
N GLN A 108 -11.29 -6.79 -12.58
CA GLN A 108 -10.48 -7.24 -11.44
C GLN A 108 -9.55 -8.41 -11.77
N SER A 109 -9.12 -8.49 -13.03
CA SER A 109 -8.23 -9.53 -13.52
C SER A 109 -6.77 -9.08 -13.56
N GLU A 110 -6.53 -7.81 -13.86
CA GLU A 110 -5.19 -7.28 -14.12
C GLU A 110 -5.00 -5.87 -13.57
N ALA A 111 -3.78 -5.58 -13.14
CA ALA A 111 -3.34 -4.24 -12.78
C ALA A 111 -2.30 -3.75 -13.78
N PHE A 112 -2.50 -2.55 -14.33
CA PHE A 112 -1.62 -1.99 -15.35
C PHE A 112 -0.80 -0.84 -14.81
N LEU A 113 0.48 -0.79 -15.17
CA LEU A 113 1.34 0.35 -14.83
C LEU A 113 0.72 1.65 -15.39
N ARG A 114 0.63 2.67 -14.54
CA ARG A 114 0.08 3.99 -14.89
C ARG A 114 1.05 5.08 -14.46
N VAL A 115 2.12 5.25 -15.23
CA VAL A 115 3.16 6.27 -14.96
C VAL A 115 2.56 7.67 -14.80
N ALA A 116 1.53 8.01 -15.60
CA ALA A 116 0.82 9.29 -15.55
C ALA A 116 -0.26 9.38 -14.46
N GLY A 117 -0.41 8.35 -13.62
CA GLY A 117 -1.51 8.24 -12.65
C GLY A 117 -2.84 7.89 -13.31
N ALA A 118 -3.91 8.00 -12.54
CA ALA A 118 -5.29 7.79 -13.00
C ALA A 118 -6.29 8.50 -12.08
N SER A 119 -7.52 8.67 -12.57
CA SER A 119 -8.64 9.14 -11.76
C SER A 119 -9.79 8.15 -11.89
N LYS A 120 -10.48 7.84 -10.78
CA LYS A 120 -11.68 7.01 -10.77
C LYS A 120 -12.79 7.72 -10.00
N SER A 121 -14.00 7.75 -10.55
CA SER A 121 -15.19 8.16 -9.79
C SER A 121 -15.52 7.08 -8.77
N VAL A 122 -15.71 7.47 -7.51
CA VAL A 122 -15.99 6.59 -6.39
C VAL A 122 -17.22 7.09 -5.65
N GLN A 123 -18.15 6.17 -5.38
CA GLN A 123 -19.33 6.40 -4.55
C GLN A 123 -19.26 5.43 -3.36
N LEU A 124 -19.17 5.95 -2.14
CA LEU A 124 -19.17 5.13 -0.93
C LEU A 124 -20.52 5.21 -0.22
N VAL A 125 -21.09 4.06 0.11
CA VAL A 125 -22.21 3.94 1.04
C VAL A 125 -21.71 4.16 2.46
N ARG A 126 -22.39 5.02 3.21
CA ARG A 126 -22.16 5.33 4.63
C ARG A 126 -23.50 5.48 5.35
N ASP A 127 -23.47 5.59 6.67
CA ASP A 127 -24.68 5.73 7.51
C ASP A 127 -25.54 6.94 7.10
N GLU A 128 -24.91 8.04 6.67
CA GLU A 128 -25.59 9.26 6.24
C GLU A 128 -25.85 9.32 4.71
N GLY A 129 -25.89 8.18 4.02
CA GLY A 129 -26.18 8.07 2.60
C GLY A 129 -24.95 7.81 1.73
N ILE A 130 -24.85 8.47 0.58
CA ILE A 130 -23.76 8.24 -0.39
C ILE A 130 -22.71 9.37 -0.32
N LEU A 131 -21.42 9.01 -0.37
CA LEU A 131 -20.29 9.92 -0.55
C LEU A 131 -19.72 9.80 -1.95
N ASP A 132 -19.84 10.86 -2.75
CA ASP A 132 -19.32 10.91 -4.11
C ASP A 132 -18.05 11.74 -4.19
N PHE A 133 -17.00 11.20 -4.81
CA PHE A 133 -15.76 11.92 -5.06
C PHE A 133 -14.96 11.29 -6.21
N VAL A 134 -13.87 11.95 -6.59
CA VAL A 134 -12.88 11.42 -7.53
C VAL A 134 -11.67 10.93 -6.74
N TYR A 135 -11.38 9.64 -6.84
CA TYR A 135 -10.17 9.03 -6.33
C TYR A 135 -9.01 9.28 -7.29
N PHE A 136 -7.91 9.81 -6.78
CA PHE A 136 -6.71 10.11 -7.58
C PHE A 136 -5.59 9.12 -7.27
N VAL A 137 -5.19 8.36 -8.30
CA VAL A 137 -3.95 7.60 -8.30
C VAL A 137 -2.83 8.55 -8.75
N PRO A 138 -1.85 8.87 -7.89
CA PRO A 138 -0.78 9.79 -8.22
C PRO A 138 0.11 9.20 -9.31
N ASN A 139 0.68 10.11 -10.11
CA ASN A 139 1.68 9.74 -11.11
C ASN A 139 3.07 9.49 -10.47
N GLU A 140 3.99 8.89 -11.21
CA GLU A 140 5.34 8.55 -10.72
C GLU A 140 6.08 9.77 -10.14
N ASN A 141 5.96 10.93 -10.80
CA ASN A 141 6.61 12.17 -10.40
C ASN A 141 5.94 12.86 -9.19
N GLN A 142 4.65 12.59 -8.96
CA GLN A 142 3.91 13.09 -7.79
C GLN A 142 4.17 12.25 -6.55
N CYS A 143 4.66 11.02 -6.71
CA CYS A 143 5.13 10.21 -5.59
C CYS A 143 6.34 10.87 -4.92
N SER A 144 7.26 11.44 -5.71
CA SER A 144 8.41 12.21 -5.19
C SER A 144 8.00 13.44 -4.40
N ALA A 145 6.85 14.07 -4.69
CA ALA A 145 6.42 15.29 -3.97
C ALA A 145 6.24 15.08 -2.45
N CYS A 146 6.03 13.84 -1.99
CA CYS A 146 5.93 13.50 -0.57
C CYS A 146 7.01 12.50 -0.09
N HIS A 147 7.67 11.79 -1.00
CA HIS A 147 8.68 10.78 -0.65
C HIS A 147 10.12 11.29 -0.68
N VAL A 148 10.39 12.51 -1.15
CA VAL A 148 11.74 13.10 -1.11
C VAL A 148 12.05 13.71 0.25
N THR A 149 13.32 13.62 0.66
CA THR A 149 13.81 14.27 1.90
C THR A 149 13.82 15.80 1.79
N GLU A 150 13.97 16.32 0.57
CA GLU A 150 13.99 17.75 0.24
C GLU A 150 13.28 17.95 -1.10
N HIS A 151 12.30 18.85 -1.18
CA HIS A 151 11.60 19.09 -2.44
C HIS A 151 12.32 20.15 -3.29
N PRO A 152 12.58 19.93 -4.59
CA PRO A 152 12.21 18.76 -5.40
C PRO A 152 13.30 17.67 -5.54
N ASP A 153 14.52 17.92 -5.05
CA ASP A 153 15.74 17.19 -5.46
C ASP A 153 16.28 16.14 -4.46
N GLY A 154 15.60 15.96 -3.33
CA GLY A 154 15.99 15.04 -2.26
C GLY A 154 15.87 13.57 -2.67
N GLN A 155 16.58 12.70 -1.96
CA GLN A 155 16.47 11.26 -2.22
C GLN A 155 15.08 10.77 -1.80
N MET A 156 14.52 9.81 -2.56
CA MET A 156 13.26 9.18 -2.17
C MET A 156 13.46 8.21 -1.02
N HIS A 157 12.61 8.27 0.01
CA HIS A 157 12.59 7.38 1.16
C HIS A 157 11.18 6.79 1.37
N PRO A 158 11.04 5.57 1.90
CA PRO A 158 9.74 5.01 2.22
C PRO A 158 9.01 5.76 3.34
N LEU A 159 7.72 6.04 3.15
CA LEU A 159 6.81 6.50 4.20
C LEU A 159 6.02 5.32 4.76
N GLY A 160 5.98 5.19 6.10
CA GLY A 160 5.30 4.11 6.82
C GLY A 160 6.15 2.84 7.00
N ALA A 161 7.37 2.81 6.48
CA ALA A 161 8.29 1.66 6.58
C ALA A 161 9.65 2.08 7.16
N THR A 162 9.62 3.05 8.07
CA THR A 162 10.77 3.44 8.89
C THR A 162 10.82 2.61 10.17
N ALA A 163 11.96 2.60 10.87
CA ALA A 163 12.13 1.82 12.09
C ALA A 163 11.10 2.13 13.17
N ARG A 164 10.68 3.40 13.29
CA ARG A 164 9.67 3.86 14.24
C ARG A 164 8.24 3.48 13.84
N GLU A 165 7.99 3.29 12.56
CA GLU A 165 6.65 3.00 12.03
C GLU A 165 6.39 1.50 11.92
N LEU A 166 7.43 0.69 11.70
CA LEU A 166 7.33 -0.78 11.68
C LEU A 166 7.24 -1.41 13.07
N SER A 167 7.49 -0.66 14.14
CA SER A 167 7.45 -1.18 15.52
C SER A 167 6.02 -1.35 16.08
N SER A 168 4.98 -0.90 15.38
CA SER A 168 3.60 -1.26 15.75
C SER A 168 3.30 -2.68 15.31
N SER A 169 3.09 -3.57 16.28
CA SER A 169 2.72 -4.96 16.02
C SER A 169 1.48 -5.02 15.12
N PHE A 170 1.55 -5.85 14.08
CA PHE A 170 0.36 -6.53 13.62
C PHE A 170 0.06 -7.54 14.74
N ASP A 171 -1.06 -7.38 15.45
CA ASP A 171 -1.51 -8.43 16.36
C ASP A 171 -1.93 -9.61 15.48
N HIS A 172 -1.00 -10.51 15.23
CA HIS A 172 -1.30 -11.83 14.71
C HIS A 172 -2.13 -12.53 15.79
N ALA A 173 -3.45 -12.55 15.61
CA ALA A 173 -4.28 -13.51 16.32
C ALA A 173 -3.91 -14.91 15.81
N GLY A 174 -2.87 -15.50 16.41
CA GLY A 174 -2.39 -16.85 16.15
C GLY A 174 -1.01 -16.90 15.51
N ASP A 175 0.04 -16.74 16.32
CA ASP A 175 1.16 -17.68 16.28
C ASP A 175 1.92 -17.60 17.62
N ASP A 176 2.07 -18.76 18.25
CA ASP A 176 2.83 -18.94 19.49
C ASP A 176 4.32 -18.64 19.25
N PRO A 177 5.01 -17.97 20.19
CA PRO A 177 6.42 -17.67 20.05
C PRO A 177 7.27 -18.93 20.27
N VAL A 178 8.11 -19.25 19.29
CA VAL A 178 9.33 -20.05 19.49
C VAL A 178 10.54 -19.20 19.12
#